data_AF-W4NA96-F1
#
_entry.id   AF-W4NA96-F1
#
_cell.length_a   1.000
_cell.length_b   1.000
_cell.length_c   1.000
_cell.angle_alpha   90.00
_cell.angle_beta   90.00
_cell.angle_gamma   90.00
#
_symmetry.space_group_name_H-M   'P 1'
#
loop_
_entity.id
_entity.type
_entity.pdbx_description
1 polymer ?
#
loop_
_entity_poly.entity_id
_entity_poly.type
_entity_poly.pdbx_seq_one_letter_code
_entity_poly.pdbx_strand_id
1 'polypeptide(L)'
;MASDYVDDLLRDERESFKRKEAAAKKFDNRLDNFRKSAKALRDAARQLEEAFPGMSQRTAADKWAMTGTEKNIAFDAKGGLVAAPAGRKPTAAGPEPAADAAPDPETTGSGIQTADDETAPQNETDAGQDHSDDGRPSWASGNY
;
A
#
# COMPACT_ATOMS: atom_id res chain seq x y z
N MET A 1 -40.09 -24.42 -6.17
CA MET A 1 -38.97 -25.22 -5.65
C MET A 1 -37.73 -25.02 -6.52
N ALA A 2 -37.60 -25.60 -7.73
CA ALA A 2 -36.40 -25.37 -8.56
C ALA A 2 -36.27 -23.93 -9.11
N SER A 3 -37.40 -23.24 -9.36
CA SER A 3 -37.41 -21.83 -9.82
C SER A 3 -36.84 -20.88 -8.78
N ASP A 4 -37.17 -21.07 -7.50
CA ASP A 4 -36.78 -20.16 -6.42
C ASP A 4 -35.25 -20.16 -6.21
N TYR A 5 -34.59 -21.33 -6.36
CA TYR A 5 -33.13 -21.43 -6.29
C TYR A 5 -32.43 -20.74 -7.47
N VAL A 6 -33.02 -20.76 -8.66
CA VAL A 6 -32.46 -20.08 -9.84
C VAL A 6 -32.64 -18.57 -9.68
N ASP A 7 -33.77 -18.11 -9.15
CA ASP A 7 -34.03 -16.70 -8.90
C ASP A 7 -33.11 -16.13 -7.81
N ASP A 8 -32.87 -16.87 -6.72
CA ASP A 8 -31.92 -16.48 -5.67
C ASP A 8 -30.49 -16.44 -6.18
N LEU A 9 -30.06 -17.43 -6.98
CA LEU A 9 -28.73 -17.44 -7.61
C LEU A 9 -28.53 -16.21 -8.52
N LEU A 10 -29.51 -15.90 -9.38
CA LEU A 10 -29.44 -14.74 -10.27
C LEU A 10 -29.45 -13.42 -9.51
N ARG A 11 -30.15 -13.36 -8.36
CA ARG A 11 -30.13 -12.20 -7.46
C ARG A 11 -28.76 -12.01 -6.85
N ASP A 12 -28.16 -13.06 -6.31
CA ASP A 12 -26.84 -13.04 -5.70
C ASP A 12 -25.76 -12.67 -6.72
N GLU A 13 -25.85 -13.21 -7.94
CA GLU A 13 -24.95 -12.85 -9.03
C GLU A 13 -25.06 -11.36 -9.37
N ARG A 14 -26.28 -10.83 -9.52
CA ARG A 14 -26.49 -9.39 -9.79
C ARG A 14 -25.96 -8.52 -8.68
N GLU A 15 -26.13 -8.91 -7.41
CA GLU A 15 -25.54 -8.19 -6.28
C GLU A 15 -24.02 -8.28 -6.29
N SER A 16 -23.45 -9.44 -6.64
CA SER A 16 -22.01 -9.62 -6.79
C SER A 16 -21.45 -8.70 -7.89
N PHE A 17 -22.15 -8.56 -9.02
CA PHE A 17 -21.75 -7.66 -10.10
C PHE A 17 -21.74 -6.21 -9.65
N LYS A 18 -22.76 -5.76 -8.92
CA LYS A 18 -22.79 -4.40 -8.36
C LYS A 18 -21.63 -4.15 -7.40
N ARG A 19 -21.31 -5.11 -6.52
CA ARG A 19 -20.19 -5.00 -5.58
C ARG A 19 -18.85 -4.94 -6.33
N LYS A 20 -18.67 -5.80 -7.34
CA LYS A 20 -17.49 -5.82 -8.22
C LYS A 20 -17.34 -4.52 -8.99
N GLU A 21 -18.42 -4.00 -9.60
CA GLU A 21 -18.43 -2.73 -10.32
C GLU A 21 -18.06 -1.56 -9.41
N ALA A 22 -18.66 -1.48 -8.22
CA ALA A 22 -18.35 -0.45 -7.25
C ALA A 22 -16.88 -0.51 -6.77
N ALA A 23 -16.36 -1.72 -6.52
CA ALA A 23 -14.96 -1.92 -6.15
C ALA A 23 -14.00 -1.50 -7.27
N ALA A 24 -14.29 -1.91 -8.52
CA ALA A 24 -13.50 -1.54 -9.69
C ALA A 24 -13.46 -0.02 -9.88
N LYS A 25 -14.60 0.66 -9.78
CA LYS A 25 -14.68 2.13 -9.90
C LYS A 25 -13.90 2.84 -8.78
N LYS A 26 -13.97 2.34 -7.55
CA LYS A 26 -13.20 2.89 -6.42
C LYS A 26 -11.70 2.72 -6.62
N PHE A 27 -11.27 1.52 -7.00
CA PHE A 27 -9.86 1.24 -7.31
C PHE A 27 -9.36 2.14 -8.43
N ASP A 28 -10.20 2.34 -9.45
CA ASP A 28 -9.84 3.17 -10.57
C ASP A 28 -9.60 4.64 -10.20
N ASN A 29 -10.51 5.20 -9.40
CA ASN A 29 -10.35 6.55 -8.88
C ASN A 29 -9.09 6.67 -8.00
N ARG A 30 -8.77 5.64 -7.19
CA ARG A 30 -7.54 5.60 -6.40
C ARG A 30 -6.29 5.55 -7.29
N LEU A 31 -6.31 4.81 -8.40
CA LEU A 31 -5.21 4.80 -9.36
C LEU A 31 -5.00 6.17 -10.01
N ASP A 32 -6.07 6.83 -10.42
CA ASP A 32 -5.94 8.16 -11.02
C ASP A 32 -5.41 9.19 -10.01
N ASN A 33 -5.85 9.12 -8.76
CA ASN A 33 -5.31 9.97 -7.68
C ASN A 33 -3.85 9.65 -7.36
N PHE A 34 -3.46 8.38 -7.35
CA PHE A 34 -2.07 7.97 -7.20
C PHE A 34 -1.18 8.53 -8.33
N ARG A 35 -1.67 8.54 -9.58
CA ARG A 35 -0.92 9.13 -10.70
C ARG A 35 -0.75 10.64 -10.56
N LYS A 36 -1.77 11.33 -10.07
CA LYS A 36 -1.70 12.77 -9.77
C LYS A 36 -0.71 13.05 -8.64
N SER A 37 -0.78 12.30 -7.53
CA SER A 37 0.15 12.49 -6.41
C SER A 37 1.58 12.12 -6.78
N ALA A 38 1.81 11.07 -7.56
CA ALA A 38 3.12 10.71 -8.09
C ALA A 38 3.69 11.78 -9.03
N LYS A 39 2.84 12.51 -9.77
CA LYS A 39 3.27 13.68 -10.55
C LYS A 39 3.70 14.82 -9.63
N ALA A 40 2.88 15.17 -8.64
CA ALA A 40 3.21 16.22 -7.67
C ALA A 40 4.51 15.91 -6.90
N LEU A 41 4.73 14.65 -6.53
CA LEU A 41 5.95 14.19 -5.86
C LEU A 41 7.19 14.40 -6.75
N ARG A 42 7.10 14.10 -8.05
CA ARG A 42 8.20 14.35 -9.01
C ARG A 42 8.49 15.82 -9.18
N ASP A 43 7.45 16.65 -9.26
CA ASP A 43 7.63 18.10 -9.39
C ASP A 43 8.26 18.69 -8.12
N ALA A 44 7.87 18.21 -6.94
CA ALA A 44 8.51 18.57 -5.67
C ALA A 44 9.96 18.07 -5.58
N ALA A 45 10.25 16.86 -6.06
CA ALA A 45 11.61 16.32 -6.11
C ALA A 45 12.54 17.14 -7.03
N ARG A 46 12.01 17.69 -8.14
CA ARG A 46 12.76 18.63 -8.99
C ARG A 46 13.05 19.96 -8.28
N GLN A 47 12.07 20.50 -7.56
CA GLN A 47 12.29 21.71 -6.75
C GLN A 47 13.32 21.46 -5.64
N LEU A 48 13.32 20.26 -5.07
CA LEU A 48 14.33 19.83 -4.11
C LEU A 48 15.73 19.79 -4.74
N GLU A 49 15.88 19.25 -5.95
CA GLU A 49 17.16 19.26 -6.68
C GLU A 49 17.64 20.68 -7.01
N GLU A 50 16.74 21.60 -7.35
CA GLU A 50 17.05 23.01 -7.63
C GLU A 50 17.43 23.78 -6.35
N ALA A 51 16.72 23.55 -5.25
CA ALA A 51 16.98 24.21 -3.97
C ALA A 51 18.27 23.71 -3.30
N PHE A 52 18.71 22.48 -3.59
CA PHE A 52 19.89 21.87 -3.01
C PHE A 52 20.89 21.41 -4.09
N PRO A 53 21.57 22.37 -4.76
CA PRO A 53 22.56 22.04 -5.78
C PRO A 53 23.69 21.19 -5.16
N GLY A 54 23.92 20.01 -5.74
CA GLY A 54 24.92 19.05 -5.28
C GLY A 54 24.40 18.00 -4.27
N MET A 55 23.13 18.06 -3.84
CA MET A 55 22.53 16.98 -3.07
C MET A 55 22.17 15.81 -3.99
N SER A 56 22.70 14.63 -3.69
CA SER A 56 22.36 13.43 -4.46
C SER A 56 20.94 12.95 -4.12
N GLN A 57 20.23 12.37 -5.11
CA GLN A 57 18.90 11.76 -4.92
C GLN A 57 18.92 10.67 -3.83
N ARG A 58 20.04 9.96 -3.67
CA ARG A 58 20.21 8.96 -2.62
C ARG A 58 20.26 9.61 -1.24
N THR A 59 21.05 10.67 -1.09
CA THR A 59 21.12 11.43 0.15
C THR A 59 19.77 12.06 0.51
N ALA A 60 19.02 12.52 -0.49
CA ALA A 60 17.65 12.96 -0.28
C ALA A 60 16.78 11.81 0.23
N ALA A 61 16.75 10.68 -0.46
CA ALA A 61 15.98 9.52 -0.02
C ALA A 61 16.32 9.09 1.42
N ASP A 62 17.61 9.05 1.77
CA ASP A 62 18.05 8.69 3.12
C ASP A 62 17.58 9.73 4.16
N LYS A 63 17.67 11.03 3.85
CA LYS A 63 17.24 12.11 4.76
C LYS A 63 15.74 12.12 5.03
N TRP A 64 14.93 11.83 4.01
CA TRP A 64 13.48 11.80 4.12
C TRP A 64 12.93 10.38 4.38
N ALA A 65 13.81 9.43 4.71
CA ALA A 65 13.46 8.03 4.94
C ALA A 65 12.56 7.43 3.83
N MET A 66 12.81 7.84 2.58
CA MET A 66 12.03 7.39 1.43
C MET A 66 12.27 5.91 1.21
N THR A 67 11.19 5.18 0.94
CA THR A 67 11.31 3.80 0.50
C THR A 67 11.94 3.73 -0.89
N GLY A 68 12.50 2.57 -1.25
CA GLY A 68 13.10 2.38 -2.59
C GLY A 68 12.10 2.69 -3.72
N THR A 69 10.82 2.34 -3.52
CA THR A 69 9.73 2.62 -4.46
C THR A 69 9.41 4.11 -4.54
N GLU A 70 9.30 4.80 -3.40
CA GLU A 70 9.06 6.25 -3.37
C GLU A 70 10.19 7.02 -4.05
N LYS A 71 11.44 6.67 -3.77
CA LYS A 71 12.60 7.26 -4.45
C LYS A 71 12.52 7.07 -5.95
N ASN A 72 12.22 5.84 -6.40
CA ASN A 72 12.11 5.54 -7.83
C ASN A 72 11.00 6.36 -8.50
N ILE A 73 9.86 6.57 -7.83
CA ILE A 73 8.76 7.38 -8.35
C ILE A 73 9.12 8.87 -8.33
N ALA A 74 9.66 9.39 -7.23
CA ALA A 74 9.97 10.80 -7.04
C ALA A 74 11.03 11.31 -8.02
N PHE A 75 12.04 10.50 -8.31
CA PHE A 75 13.14 10.88 -9.20
C PHE A 75 13.01 10.29 -10.62
N ASP A 76 11.82 9.77 -10.98
CA ASP A 76 11.54 9.33 -12.34
C ASP A 76 11.38 10.54 -13.28
N ALA A 77 12.49 10.90 -13.93
CA ALA A 77 12.55 12.02 -14.87
C ALA A 77 11.51 11.91 -16.00
N LYS A 78 11.20 10.70 -16.45
CA LYS A 78 10.26 10.43 -17.56
C LYS A 78 8.82 10.27 -17.07
N GLY A 79 8.62 9.95 -15.80
CA GLY A 79 7.31 9.63 -15.24
C GLY A 79 6.68 8.35 -15.77
N GLY A 80 7.49 7.46 -16.36
CA GLY A 80 7.04 6.22 -16.98
C GLY A 80 6.58 5.16 -15.98
N LEU A 81 7.06 5.20 -14.73
CA LEU A 81 6.70 4.21 -13.71
C LEU A 81 5.24 4.32 -13.27
N VAL A 82 4.66 5.52 -13.33
CA VAL A 82 3.29 5.81 -12.87
C VAL A 82 2.46 6.48 -13.98
N ALA A 83 2.80 6.25 -15.25
CA ALA A 83 2.03 6.80 -16.36
C ALA A 83 0.70 6.07 -16.54
N ALA A 84 -0.34 6.80 -16.99
CA ALA A 84 -1.54 6.16 -17.51
C ALA A 84 -1.23 5.53 -18.88
N PRO A 85 -1.78 4.35 -19.20
CA PRO A 85 -1.59 3.75 -20.52
C PRO A 85 -2.18 4.66 -21.60
N ALA A 86 -1.49 4.75 -22.74
CA ALA A 86 -1.94 5.53 -23.88
C ALA A 86 -3.32 5.04 -24.35
N GLY A 87 -4.30 5.95 -24.43
CA GLY A 87 -5.67 5.64 -24.87
C GLY A 87 -6.73 5.71 -23.77
N ARG A 88 -6.35 5.96 -22.51
CA ARG A 88 -7.32 6.14 -21.43
C ARG A 88 -8.00 7.51 -21.50
N LYS A 89 -9.31 7.57 -21.74
CA LYS A 89 -10.10 8.79 -21.50
C LYS A 89 -10.19 9.06 -20.00
N PRO A 90 -9.97 10.30 -19.53
CA PRO A 90 -10.20 10.63 -18.14
C PRO A 90 -11.69 10.41 -17.83
N THR A 91 -11.98 9.47 -16.94
CA THR A 91 -13.32 9.37 -16.35
C THR A 91 -13.54 10.64 -15.53
N ALA A 92 -14.56 11.42 -15.89
CA ALA A 92 -14.90 12.66 -15.22
C ALA A 92 -14.94 12.44 -13.70
N ALA A 93 -14.09 13.19 -12.99
CA ALA A 93 -13.99 13.16 -11.54
C ALA A 93 -15.35 13.49 -10.93
N GLY A 94 -15.99 12.52 -10.28
CA GLY A 94 -17.02 12.81 -9.29
C GLY A 94 -16.38 13.44 -8.05
N PRO A 95 -17.12 14.27 -7.28
CA PRO A 95 -16.55 15.02 -6.17
C PRO A 95 -15.87 14.10 -5.16
N GLU A 96 -14.68 14.50 -4.76
CA GLU A 96 -13.80 13.78 -3.82
C GLU A 96 -14.50 13.62 -2.47
N PRO A 97 -14.53 12.41 -1.86
CA PRO A 97 -14.69 12.35 -0.42
C PRO A 97 -13.38 12.84 0.20
N ALA A 98 -13.48 13.90 1.00
CA ALA A 98 -12.40 14.44 1.81
C ALA A 98 -11.65 13.30 2.52
N ALA A 99 -10.33 13.40 2.54
CA ALA A 99 -9.48 12.53 3.34
C ALA A 99 -9.90 12.67 4.80
N ASP A 100 -10.56 11.64 5.33
CA ASP A 100 -10.75 11.46 6.77
C ASP A 100 -9.36 11.23 7.35
N ALA A 101 -8.79 12.30 7.90
CA ALA A 101 -7.55 12.25 8.64
C ALA A 101 -7.82 11.48 9.93
N ALA A 102 -7.50 10.18 9.92
CA ALA A 102 -7.35 9.42 11.16
C ALA A 102 -6.30 10.14 12.04
N PRO A 103 -6.61 10.50 13.30
CA PRO A 103 -5.62 11.12 14.16
C PRO A 103 -4.50 10.14 14.52
N ASP A 104 -3.30 10.71 14.60
CA ASP A 104 -2.01 10.18 15.05
C ASP A 104 -2.12 9.11 16.17
N PRO A 105 -1.37 8.00 16.14
CA PRO A 105 -1.17 7.20 17.35
C PRO A 105 -0.29 7.99 18.32
N GLU A 106 -0.90 8.55 19.36
CA GLU A 106 -0.20 9.13 20.49
C GLU A 106 0.85 8.15 21.04
N THR A 107 2.12 8.49 20.84
CA THR A 107 3.23 7.95 21.62
C THR A 107 3.23 8.61 22.99
N THR A 108 2.44 8.06 23.92
CA THR A 108 2.53 8.43 25.34
C THR A 108 3.26 7.32 26.08
N GLY A 109 4.53 7.60 26.37
CA GLY A 109 5.33 6.87 27.33
C GLY A 109 4.84 7.09 28.77
N SER A 110 4.67 5.98 29.48
CA SER A 110 4.75 5.84 30.94
C SER A 110 4.91 4.34 31.20
N GLY A 111 5.89 3.82 31.90
CA GLY A 111 6.64 4.37 33.02
C GLY A 111 6.63 3.28 34.10
N ILE A 112 7.71 2.49 34.14
CA ILE A 112 8.27 1.70 35.25
C ILE A 112 7.27 1.04 36.23
N GLN A 113 7.28 -0.29 36.28
CA GLN A 113 7.21 -1.01 37.56
C GLN A 113 8.39 -1.97 37.68
N THR A 114 9.17 -1.76 38.74
CA THR A 114 10.32 -2.54 39.16
C THR A 114 9.88 -3.56 40.21
N ALA A 115 10.37 -4.79 40.04
CA ALA A 115 10.64 -5.85 41.03
C ALA A 115 9.51 -6.44 41.88
N ASP A 116 9.32 -7.76 41.74
CA ASP A 116 9.31 -8.76 42.82
C ASP A 116 9.41 -10.15 42.12
N ASP A 117 10.61 -10.72 41.95
CA ASP A 117 11.36 -11.62 42.84
C ASP A 117 10.93 -13.11 42.81
N GLU A 118 11.94 -13.96 42.61
CA GLU A 118 12.08 -15.42 42.71
C GLU A 118 11.09 -16.38 42.02
N THR A 119 11.54 -17.01 40.93
CA THR A 119 12.15 -18.37 40.99
C THR A 119 12.71 -18.79 39.63
N ALA A 120 13.97 -19.22 39.60
CA ALA A 120 14.58 -20.06 38.57
C ALA A 120 15.47 -21.09 39.30
N PRO A 121 15.98 -22.17 38.67
CA PRO A 121 15.88 -22.59 37.26
C PRO A 121 15.53 -24.10 37.11
N GLN A 122 15.27 -24.58 35.87
CA GLN A 122 15.87 -25.83 35.35
C GLN A 122 15.47 -26.10 33.89
N ASN A 123 16.34 -25.63 32.99
CA ASN A 123 16.98 -26.37 31.90
C ASN A 123 16.36 -27.71 31.46
N GLU A 124 15.66 -27.75 30.31
CA GLU A 124 15.76 -28.86 29.35
C GLU A 124 15.73 -28.32 27.92
N THR A 125 16.73 -28.79 27.18
CA THR A 125 17.01 -28.51 25.77
C THR A 125 16.17 -29.46 24.94
N ASP A 126 15.34 -28.98 24.03
CA ASP A 126 14.96 -29.79 22.86
C ASP A 126 14.80 -28.92 21.62
N ALA A 127 15.22 -29.50 20.51
CA ALA A 127 15.70 -28.82 19.34
C ALA A 127 14.60 -28.63 18.27
N GLY A 128 14.71 -27.52 17.53
CA GLY A 128 14.36 -27.45 16.12
C GLY A 128 12.88 -27.46 15.74
N GLN A 129 12.22 -26.30 15.81
CA GLN A 129 11.16 -25.96 14.85
C GLN A 129 11.64 -24.83 13.94
N ASP A 130 12.27 -25.24 12.84
CA ASP A 130 12.51 -24.40 11.67
C ASP A 130 11.17 -24.23 10.94
N HIS A 131 10.40 -23.21 11.35
CA HIS A 131 9.30 -22.71 10.52
C HIS A 131 9.89 -21.80 9.45
N SER A 132 10.51 -22.42 8.44
CA SER A 132 10.67 -21.83 7.12
C SER A 132 9.30 -21.68 6.48
N ASP A 133 8.54 -20.66 6.90
CA ASP A 133 7.38 -20.16 6.16
C ASP A 133 7.90 -19.29 5.02
N ASP A 134 8.33 -19.95 3.94
CA ASP A 134 8.46 -19.33 2.63
C ASP A 134 7.06 -18.83 2.23
N GLY A 135 6.73 -17.62 2.66
CA GLY A 135 5.49 -16.88 2.40
C GLY A 135 5.34 -16.49 0.93
N ARG A 136 5.60 -17.41 0.01
CA ARG A 136 5.34 -17.28 -1.41
C ARG A 136 3.86 -17.55 -1.65
N PRO A 137 3.10 -16.54 -2.11
CA PRO A 137 1.71 -16.75 -2.46
C PRO A 137 1.60 -17.73 -3.64
N SER A 138 0.55 -18.55 -3.62
CA SER A 138 0.35 -19.72 -4.51
C SER A 138 0.35 -19.43 -6.02
N TRP A 139 0.37 -18.16 -6.43
CA TRP A 139 0.42 -17.75 -7.84
C TRP A 139 1.85 -17.62 -8.40
N ALA A 140 2.89 -17.71 -7.57
CA ALA A 140 4.29 -17.52 -7.99
C ALA A 140 4.99 -18.77 -8.57
N SER A 141 4.26 -19.87 -8.77
CA SER A 141 4.78 -21.10 -9.37
C SER A 141 4.14 -21.36 -10.73
N GLY A 142 4.72 -20.77 -11.77
CA GLY A 142 4.38 -21.02 -13.16
C GLY A 142 5.55 -20.68 -14.06
N ASN A 143 6.45 -21.65 -14.27
CA ASN A 143 7.42 -21.60 -15.35
C ASN A 143 6.75 -22.10 -16.64
N TYR A 144 6.72 -21.25 -17.66
CA TYR A 144 6.77 -21.62 -19.08
C TYR A 144 7.73 -20.67 -19.79
#